data_AF-A0A961N7C4-F1
#
_entry.id   AF-A0A961N7C4-F1
#
_cell.length_a   1.000
_cell.length_b   1.000
_cell.length_c   1.000
_cell.angle_alpha   90.00
_cell.angle_beta   90.00
_cell.angle_gamma   90.00
#
_symmetry.space_group_name_H-M   'P 1'
#
loop_
_entity.id
_entity.type
_entity.pdbx_description
1 polymer ?
#
loop_
_entity_poly.entity_id
_entity_poly.type
_entity_poly.pdbx_seq_one_letter_code
_entity_poly.pdbx_strand_id
1 'polypeptide(L)'
;MSRAEAKAPHTAAASGGSLSIVRSLKAGQPEAGFETFLTVAADGSVTAFNGHVDLGTGVRTALAQIVAEELDVALARVAIVLGDTTHTPDQGPTIASETIQVAAVPLRHAAAQARRHLLERAADNLDRPIDDLVVEDGLIRARDNHSVSYAELVAGKTICLELRDDVAVKDITAYRVVGRPVPRVEIPAMATGEMTYVHDVRVPGMLHGRVVRPPYAGVDAGDFVGTSLIAVDESSVADVPGLVAVVRIADFVGVVAEREENAARAAAQLKVTWKPVPKLPDLADLATALRANPSTPRTLRDTGDVDGALAAAATPMQRAYVWPYQMHGSIGPSCAVADCTGDGVRVWTGSQNPHALRRDLAQLLALPEPAIDVIRREAAGCYGRNCADDVSADAALLSRAVGRPVRVQLTREQEHAWEPKGAAQLMEVKGGLDADGNAVGYDFATRYPSNAAPTLALLLTGAVPPLAATLQMGDRTAIPPYDYGAMRVVVHDMPPIVRAAWLRGVSAMPNSFAHESYIDELATEAKVDPVEYRLRYLKDERAADLVRSVAARAKWTPRPEWRPPQADGDIVRGRGFAYAVYVHGTFPGTAAAASAWVADVAVNKATGDVAVTHVTVGQ
;
A
#
# COMPACT_ATOMS: atom_id res chain seq x y z
N MET A 1 -24.60 26.11 19.18
CA MET A 1 -23.98 26.68 17.96
C MET A 1 -23.77 25.52 17.00
N SER A 2 -24.58 25.50 15.93
CA SER A 2 -24.72 24.42 14.96
C SER A 2 -23.40 24.21 14.19
N ARG A 3 -22.76 23.05 14.35
CA ARG A 3 -21.54 22.67 13.64
C ARG A 3 -21.94 22.04 12.31
N ALA A 4 -21.42 22.60 11.23
CA ALA A 4 -21.52 22.08 9.88
C ALA A 4 -20.97 20.64 9.85
N GLU A 5 -21.86 19.68 9.67
CA GLU A 5 -21.48 18.39 9.09
C GLU A 5 -20.90 18.69 7.71
N ALA A 6 -19.67 18.23 7.47
CA ALA A 6 -19.14 18.12 6.12
C ALA A 6 -20.10 17.19 5.36
N LYS A 7 -20.98 17.78 4.55
CA LYS A 7 -21.86 17.06 3.63
C LYS A 7 -21.00 16.04 2.88
N ALA A 8 -21.39 14.76 2.95
CA ALA A 8 -20.92 13.76 1.99
C ALA A 8 -21.02 14.35 0.57
N PRO A 9 -20.07 14.06 -0.34
CA PRO A 9 -20.18 14.52 -1.72
C PRO A 9 -21.55 14.09 -2.24
N HIS A 10 -22.39 15.09 -2.49
CA HIS A 10 -23.77 14.89 -2.88
C HIS A 10 -23.77 14.15 -4.21
N THR A 11 -24.14 12.87 -4.20
CA THR A 11 -24.80 12.22 -5.34
C THR A 11 -26.25 12.73 -5.48
N ALA A 12 -26.46 14.04 -5.29
CA ALA A 12 -27.77 14.67 -5.41
C ALA A 12 -28.19 14.76 -6.88
N ALA A 13 -28.62 13.64 -7.41
CA ALA A 13 -29.60 13.60 -8.47
C ALA A 13 -30.94 14.13 -7.92
N ALA A 14 -31.06 15.45 -7.82
CA ALA A 14 -32.35 16.11 -7.61
C ALA A 14 -32.31 17.53 -8.20
N SER A 15 -32.78 17.65 -9.44
CA SER A 15 -33.17 18.87 -10.19
C SER A 15 -32.14 19.66 -11.03
N GLY A 16 -30.87 19.27 -11.09
CA GLY A 16 -29.89 19.84 -12.04
C GLY A 16 -29.26 18.75 -12.89
N GLY A 17 -29.08 18.96 -14.20
CA GLY A 17 -28.52 17.96 -15.10
C GLY A 17 -27.07 17.56 -14.79
N SER A 18 -26.56 16.54 -15.48
CA SER A 18 -25.21 15.99 -15.31
C SER A 18 -24.68 15.35 -16.60
N LEU A 19 -23.36 15.31 -16.73
CA LEU A 19 -22.63 14.46 -17.67
C LEU A 19 -21.77 13.47 -16.87
N SER A 20 -22.01 12.18 -17.06
CA SER A 20 -21.21 11.12 -16.44
C SER A 20 -20.51 10.25 -17.49
N ILE A 21 -19.26 9.90 -17.21
CA ILE A 21 -18.50 8.88 -17.94
C ILE A 21 -18.48 7.61 -17.09
N VAL A 22 -18.97 6.53 -17.65
CA VAL A 22 -19.19 5.27 -16.94
C VAL A 22 -18.62 4.09 -17.70
N ARG A 23 -18.38 2.96 -17.02
CA ARG A 23 -18.08 1.69 -17.65
C ARG A 23 -19.13 0.67 -17.25
N SER A 24 -19.76 0.04 -18.23
CA SER A 24 -20.76 -1.00 -17.97
C SER A 24 -20.10 -2.21 -17.31
N LEU A 25 -20.66 -2.72 -16.21
CA LEU A 25 -20.12 -3.88 -15.48
C LEU A 25 -20.12 -5.16 -16.33
N LYS A 26 -21.02 -5.24 -17.31
CA LYS A 26 -21.03 -6.24 -18.37
C LYS A 26 -21.17 -5.54 -19.72
N ALA A 27 -20.25 -5.84 -20.63
CA ALA A 27 -20.26 -5.26 -21.97
C ALA A 27 -21.60 -5.54 -22.68
N GLY A 28 -22.28 -4.48 -23.09
CA GLY A 28 -23.57 -4.56 -23.79
C GLY A 28 -24.79 -4.88 -22.90
N GLN A 29 -24.66 -4.83 -21.57
CA GLN A 29 -25.76 -5.08 -20.61
C GLN A 29 -25.86 -3.96 -19.56
N PRO A 30 -26.47 -2.81 -19.90
CA PRO A 30 -26.60 -1.66 -18.98
C PRO A 30 -27.36 -1.99 -17.69
N GLU A 31 -28.29 -2.95 -17.74
CA GLU A 31 -29.04 -3.45 -16.59
C GLU A 31 -28.17 -4.15 -15.54
N ALA A 32 -26.95 -4.58 -15.90
CA ALA A 32 -25.99 -5.16 -14.96
C ALA A 32 -25.34 -4.11 -14.04
N GLY A 33 -25.62 -2.82 -14.25
CA GLY A 33 -25.01 -1.70 -13.54
C GLY A 33 -23.74 -1.18 -14.23
N PHE A 34 -23.21 -0.09 -13.70
CA PHE A 34 -22.03 0.58 -14.24
C PHE A 34 -21.16 1.16 -13.13
N GLU A 35 -19.88 1.31 -13.42
CA GLU A 35 -18.92 2.05 -12.60
C GLU A 35 -18.81 3.47 -13.13
N THR A 36 -18.80 4.46 -12.25
CA THR A 36 -18.64 5.87 -12.66
C THR A 36 -17.19 6.29 -12.50
N PHE A 37 -16.62 6.99 -13.49
CA PHE A 37 -15.25 7.53 -13.43
C PHE A 37 -15.25 9.04 -13.20
N LEU A 38 -16.21 9.75 -13.81
CA LEU A 38 -16.28 11.20 -13.79
C LEU A 38 -17.73 11.66 -13.91
N THR A 39 -18.08 12.69 -13.15
CA THR A 39 -19.34 13.43 -13.29
C THR A 39 -19.06 14.94 -13.32
N VAL A 40 -19.63 15.63 -14.32
CA VAL A 40 -19.72 17.09 -14.38
C VAL A 40 -21.17 17.48 -14.09
N ALA A 41 -21.40 18.22 -13.02
CA ALA A 41 -22.74 18.63 -12.60
C ALA A 41 -23.17 19.97 -13.19
N ALA A 42 -24.47 20.26 -13.18
CA ALA A 42 -25.04 21.52 -13.69
C ALA A 42 -24.68 22.77 -12.88
N ASP A 43 -24.00 22.64 -11.74
CA ASP A 43 -23.39 23.78 -11.02
C ASP A 43 -21.91 24.00 -11.42
N GLY A 44 -21.39 23.20 -12.35
CA GLY A 44 -20.01 23.27 -12.83
C GLY A 44 -19.00 22.52 -11.94
N SER A 45 -19.45 21.87 -10.87
CA SER A 45 -18.59 21.01 -10.06
C SER A 45 -18.23 19.72 -10.81
N VAL A 46 -17.01 19.25 -10.57
CA VAL A 46 -16.48 18.02 -11.17
C VAL A 46 -16.17 17.04 -10.05
N THR A 47 -16.76 15.84 -10.11
CA THR A 47 -16.43 14.74 -9.20
C THR A 47 -15.83 13.60 -10.00
N ALA A 48 -14.67 13.13 -9.59
CA ALA A 48 -13.98 11.99 -10.18
C ALA A 48 -13.85 10.86 -9.15
N PHE A 49 -13.91 9.63 -9.62
CA PHE A 49 -14.00 8.43 -8.78
C PHE A 49 -12.85 7.49 -9.10
N ASN A 50 -12.20 6.98 -8.07
CA ASN A 50 -11.09 6.05 -8.22
C ASN A 50 -11.13 5.01 -7.08
N GLY A 51 -10.96 3.73 -7.44
CA GLY A 51 -11.04 2.63 -6.49
C GLY A 51 -9.87 2.55 -5.51
N HIS A 52 -8.75 3.20 -5.83
CA HIS A 52 -7.58 3.26 -4.95
C HIS A 52 -7.78 4.30 -3.85
N VAL A 53 -6.95 4.22 -2.81
CA VAL A 53 -6.97 5.11 -1.66
C VAL A 53 -5.68 5.93 -1.54
N ASP A 54 -5.74 7.06 -0.84
CA ASP A 54 -4.53 7.80 -0.47
C ASP A 54 -3.97 7.26 0.85
N LEU A 55 -2.69 6.88 0.82
CA LEU A 55 -1.95 6.31 1.95
C LEU A 55 -0.85 7.27 2.45
N GLY A 56 -0.99 8.56 2.13
CA GLY A 56 -0.01 9.60 2.44
C GLY A 56 0.89 9.97 1.27
N THR A 57 0.63 9.45 0.07
CA THR A 57 1.41 9.70 -1.16
C THR A 57 0.92 10.91 -1.94
N GLY A 58 -0.25 11.46 -1.61
CA GLY A 58 -0.81 12.64 -2.29
C GLY A 58 -1.50 12.29 -3.63
N VAL A 59 -1.91 11.02 -3.80
CA VAL A 59 -2.61 10.56 -5.01
C VAL A 59 -3.94 11.28 -5.20
N ARG A 60 -4.63 11.69 -4.12
CA ARG A 60 -5.86 12.49 -4.25
C ARG A 60 -5.61 13.78 -5.03
N THR A 61 -4.51 14.46 -4.69
CA THR A 61 -4.10 15.71 -5.34
C THR A 61 -3.62 15.44 -6.78
N ALA A 62 -2.81 14.41 -7.00
CA ALA A 62 -2.31 14.07 -8.33
C ALA A 62 -3.42 13.66 -9.31
N LEU A 63 -4.41 12.87 -8.86
CA LEU A 63 -5.58 12.51 -9.67
C LEU A 63 -6.44 13.74 -9.98
N ALA A 64 -6.61 14.65 -9.03
CA ALA A 64 -7.29 15.93 -9.26
C ALA A 64 -6.56 16.79 -10.30
N GLN A 65 -5.22 16.83 -10.28
CA GLN A 65 -4.44 17.51 -11.31
C GLN A 65 -4.67 16.90 -12.70
N ILE A 66 -4.70 15.57 -12.82
CA ILE A 66 -4.96 14.89 -14.10
C ILE A 66 -6.34 15.25 -14.66
N VAL A 67 -7.37 15.19 -13.83
CA VAL A 67 -8.75 15.51 -14.23
C VAL A 67 -8.88 16.99 -14.59
N ALA A 68 -8.33 17.89 -13.77
CA ALA A 68 -8.35 19.33 -14.01
C ALA A 68 -7.60 19.72 -15.30
N GLU A 69 -6.44 19.10 -15.53
CA GLU A 69 -5.64 19.27 -16.74
C GLU A 69 -6.44 18.86 -17.97
N GLU A 70 -6.99 17.66 -18.01
CA GLU A 70 -7.71 17.19 -19.19
C GLU A 70 -9.02 17.95 -19.42
N LEU A 71 -9.71 18.43 -18.38
CA LEU A 71 -10.97 19.17 -18.51
C LEU A 71 -10.83 20.66 -18.77
N ASP A 72 -9.62 21.25 -18.65
CA ASP A 72 -9.41 22.71 -18.67
C ASP A 72 -10.23 23.45 -17.59
N VAL A 73 -10.21 22.91 -16.36
CA VAL A 73 -10.86 23.53 -15.19
C VAL A 73 -9.85 23.82 -14.08
N ALA A 74 -10.16 24.79 -13.22
CA ALA A 74 -9.37 25.02 -12.01
C ALA A 74 -9.38 23.78 -11.11
N LEU A 75 -8.23 23.47 -10.51
CA LEU A 75 -8.07 22.31 -9.60
C LEU A 75 -9.11 22.32 -8.47
N ALA A 76 -9.47 23.50 -7.96
CA ALA A 76 -10.46 23.66 -6.89
C ALA A 76 -11.88 23.23 -7.26
N ARG A 77 -12.20 23.05 -8.56
CA ARG A 77 -13.50 22.54 -9.02
C ARG A 77 -13.57 21.02 -9.03
N VAL A 78 -12.44 20.33 -8.81
CA VAL A 78 -12.35 18.87 -8.89
C VAL A 78 -12.32 18.27 -7.48
N ALA A 79 -13.35 17.48 -7.17
CA ALA A 79 -13.38 16.60 -6.01
C ALA A 79 -13.06 15.17 -6.43
N ILE A 80 -12.23 14.47 -5.65
CA ILE A 80 -11.91 13.06 -5.88
C ILE A 80 -12.50 12.20 -4.77
N VAL A 81 -13.31 11.21 -5.14
CA VAL A 81 -13.83 10.15 -4.26
C VAL A 81 -12.93 8.93 -4.41
N LEU A 82 -12.41 8.41 -3.29
CA LEU A 82 -11.41 7.35 -3.24
C LEU A 82 -11.89 6.15 -2.44
N GLY A 83 -11.83 4.95 -3.01
CA GLY A 83 -12.03 3.67 -2.33
C GLY A 83 -13.37 3.48 -1.62
N ASP A 84 -14.39 4.26 -1.98
CA ASP A 84 -15.77 4.04 -1.56
C ASP A 84 -16.36 2.96 -2.46
N THR A 85 -16.64 1.79 -1.91
CA THR A 85 -16.98 0.61 -2.72
C THR A 85 -18.34 0.70 -3.41
N THR A 86 -19.19 1.64 -3.01
CA THR A 86 -20.49 1.86 -3.64
C THR A 86 -20.38 2.81 -4.83
N HIS A 87 -19.47 3.79 -4.75
CA HIS A 87 -19.38 4.88 -5.73
C HIS A 87 -18.17 4.78 -6.67
N THR A 88 -17.13 4.04 -6.30
CA THR A 88 -15.88 3.98 -7.07
C THR A 88 -15.74 2.65 -7.83
N PRO A 89 -15.08 2.65 -9.00
CA PRO A 89 -14.79 1.42 -9.73
C PRO A 89 -13.93 0.45 -8.90
N ASP A 90 -14.10 -0.86 -9.09
CA ASP A 90 -13.17 -1.86 -8.57
C ASP A 90 -11.94 -1.92 -9.47
N GLN A 91 -10.94 -1.11 -9.13
CA GLN A 91 -9.65 -1.05 -9.82
C GLN A 91 -8.60 -1.95 -9.17
N GLY A 92 -9.00 -2.81 -8.23
CA GLY A 92 -8.10 -3.64 -7.46
C GLY A 92 -7.42 -2.92 -6.28
N PRO A 93 -6.36 -3.52 -5.73
CA PRO A 93 -5.71 -3.03 -4.52
C PRO A 93 -4.82 -1.80 -4.76
N THR A 94 -4.68 -0.93 -3.74
CA THR A 94 -3.74 0.19 -3.80
C THR A 94 -2.32 -0.30 -3.52
N ILE A 95 -1.64 -0.77 -4.56
CA ILE A 95 -0.29 -1.35 -4.45
C ILE A 95 0.68 -0.79 -5.49
N ALA A 96 1.96 -0.85 -5.14
CA ALA A 96 3.07 -0.82 -6.07
C ALA A 96 3.03 0.29 -7.16
N SER A 97 2.59 1.48 -6.74
CA SER A 97 2.49 2.69 -7.58
C SER A 97 1.49 2.61 -8.74
N GLU A 98 0.59 1.62 -8.75
CA GLU A 98 -0.39 1.41 -9.83
C GLU A 98 -1.44 2.52 -9.89
N THR A 99 -1.65 3.30 -8.83
CA THR A 99 -2.65 4.40 -8.84
C THR A 99 -2.42 5.37 -9.99
N ILE A 100 -1.19 5.85 -10.19
CA ILE A 100 -0.87 6.80 -11.26
C ILE A 100 -0.57 6.08 -12.58
N GLN A 101 0.12 4.94 -12.52
CA GLN A 101 0.58 4.25 -13.73
C GLN A 101 -0.53 3.48 -14.45
N VAL A 102 -1.56 3.03 -13.71
CA VAL A 102 -2.61 2.14 -14.21
C VAL A 102 -3.98 2.75 -13.96
N ALA A 103 -4.36 2.96 -12.70
CA ALA A 103 -5.74 3.35 -12.34
C ALA A 103 -6.11 4.78 -12.77
N ALA A 104 -5.13 5.67 -12.96
CA ALA A 104 -5.35 7.03 -13.45
C ALA A 104 -5.58 7.12 -14.96
N VAL A 105 -5.16 6.11 -15.75
CA VAL A 105 -5.31 6.08 -17.21
C VAL A 105 -6.78 6.16 -17.64
N PRO A 106 -7.69 5.27 -17.18
CA PRO A 106 -9.11 5.38 -17.54
C PRO A 106 -9.75 6.67 -17.03
N LEU A 107 -9.31 7.18 -15.88
CA LEU A 107 -9.79 8.47 -15.35
C LEU A 107 -9.38 9.64 -16.26
N ARG A 108 -8.15 9.61 -16.77
CA ARG A 108 -7.64 10.58 -17.73
C ARG A 108 -8.43 10.55 -19.04
N HIS A 109 -8.72 9.37 -19.57
CA HIS A 109 -9.57 9.22 -20.76
C HIS A 109 -10.99 9.71 -20.51
N ALA A 110 -11.57 9.43 -19.33
CA ALA A 110 -12.88 9.95 -18.96
C ALA A 110 -12.92 11.49 -18.98
N ALA A 111 -11.91 12.14 -18.40
CA ALA A 111 -11.79 13.59 -18.42
C ALA A 111 -11.63 14.17 -19.84
N ALA A 112 -10.79 13.56 -20.67
CA ALA A 112 -10.63 13.96 -22.07
C ALA A 112 -11.93 13.77 -22.88
N GLN A 113 -12.64 12.66 -22.66
CA GLN A 113 -13.91 12.33 -23.33
C GLN A 113 -15.00 13.32 -22.96
N ALA A 114 -15.13 13.65 -21.67
CA ALA A 114 -16.08 14.64 -21.20
C ALA A 114 -15.81 16.02 -21.82
N ARG A 115 -14.55 16.48 -21.83
CA ARG A 115 -14.17 17.74 -22.51
C ARG A 115 -14.52 17.71 -23.99
N ARG A 116 -14.19 16.62 -24.71
CA ARG A 116 -14.50 16.49 -26.14
C ARG A 116 -16.01 16.59 -26.39
N HIS A 117 -16.81 15.87 -25.61
CA HIS A 117 -18.27 15.90 -25.72
C HIS A 117 -18.85 17.30 -25.43
N LEU A 118 -18.32 18.00 -24.42
CA LEU A 118 -18.75 19.35 -24.09
C LEU A 118 -18.36 20.36 -25.19
N LEU A 119 -17.18 20.22 -25.80
CA LEU A 119 -16.78 21.03 -26.96
C LEU A 119 -17.67 20.79 -28.18
N GLU A 120 -18.04 19.54 -28.47
CA GLU A 120 -18.98 19.21 -29.56
C GLU A 120 -20.35 19.85 -29.31
N ARG A 121 -20.87 19.77 -28.08
CA ARG A 121 -22.12 20.42 -27.71
C ARG A 121 -22.05 21.95 -27.75
N ALA A 122 -20.90 22.53 -27.41
CA ALA A 122 -20.70 23.97 -27.52
C ALA A 122 -20.64 24.43 -28.98
N ALA A 123 -20.00 23.64 -29.86
CA ALA A 123 -19.98 23.91 -31.29
C ALA A 123 -21.41 23.96 -31.85
N ASP A 124 -22.25 22.99 -31.48
CA ASP A 124 -23.68 22.99 -31.85
C ASP A 124 -24.46 24.15 -31.22
N ASN A 125 -24.19 24.48 -29.96
CA ASN A 125 -24.90 25.54 -29.24
C ASN A 125 -24.56 26.95 -29.74
N LEU A 126 -23.29 27.18 -30.11
CA LEU A 126 -22.79 28.47 -30.58
C LEU A 126 -22.82 28.62 -32.10
N ASP A 127 -23.14 27.54 -32.84
CA ASP A 127 -23.06 27.45 -34.30
C ASP A 127 -21.66 27.84 -34.82
N ARG A 128 -20.63 27.18 -34.27
CA ARG A 128 -19.21 27.45 -34.60
C ARG A 128 -18.41 26.16 -34.78
N PRO A 129 -17.38 26.13 -35.64
CA PRO A 129 -16.48 25.00 -35.74
C PRO A 129 -15.78 24.71 -34.40
N ILE A 130 -15.63 23.43 -34.05
CA ILE A 130 -14.97 23.03 -32.79
C ILE A 130 -13.54 23.55 -32.67
N ASP A 131 -12.83 23.70 -33.79
CA ASP A 131 -11.45 24.21 -33.86
C ASP A 131 -11.33 25.72 -33.56
N ASP A 132 -12.46 26.45 -33.53
CA ASP A 132 -12.52 27.86 -33.13
C ASP A 132 -12.88 28.05 -31.66
N LEU A 133 -13.06 26.97 -30.91
CA LEU A 133 -13.42 26.99 -29.50
C LEU A 133 -12.20 26.77 -28.60
N VAL A 134 -12.10 27.56 -27.55
CA VAL A 134 -11.09 27.43 -26.49
C VAL A 134 -11.79 27.24 -25.16
N VAL A 135 -11.26 26.36 -24.32
CA VAL A 135 -11.74 26.20 -22.94
C VAL A 135 -10.84 26.96 -21.99
N GLU A 136 -11.44 27.81 -21.17
CA GLU A 136 -10.77 28.53 -20.08
C GLU A 136 -11.60 28.35 -18.80
N ASP A 137 -11.12 27.54 -17.86
CA ASP A 137 -11.79 27.24 -16.57
C ASP A 137 -13.26 26.77 -16.72
N GLY A 138 -13.49 25.84 -17.65
CA GLY A 138 -14.81 25.30 -17.97
C GLY A 138 -15.77 26.27 -18.69
N LEU A 139 -15.30 27.46 -19.07
CA LEU A 139 -15.98 28.36 -20.00
C LEU A 139 -15.45 28.09 -21.41
N ILE A 140 -16.33 27.66 -22.33
CA ILE A 140 -15.98 27.47 -23.73
C ILE A 140 -16.26 28.78 -24.46
N ARG A 141 -15.23 29.36 -25.09
CA ARG A 141 -15.29 30.64 -25.79
C ARG A 141 -14.89 30.49 -27.25
N ALA A 142 -15.69 31.07 -28.14
CA ALA A 142 -15.40 31.22 -29.56
C ALA A 142 -14.58 32.50 -29.82
N ARG A 143 -13.93 32.58 -30.99
CA ARG A 143 -13.09 33.75 -31.37
C ARG A 143 -13.86 35.09 -31.38
N ASP A 144 -15.16 35.04 -31.60
CA ASP A 144 -16.05 36.22 -31.61
C ASP A 144 -16.59 36.57 -30.20
N ASN A 145 -16.03 35.97 -29.15
CA ASN A 145 -16.39 36.12 -27.73
C ASN A 145 -17.76 35.57 -27.32
N HIS A 146 -18.51 34.90 -28.20
CA HIS A 146 -19.62 34.08 -27.73
C HIS A 146 -19.10 32.94 -26.85
N SER A 147 -19.79 32.64 -25.77
CA SER A 147 -19.35 31.63 -24.80
C SER A 147 -20.50 30.88 -24.18
N VAL A 148 -20.22 29.64 -23.77
CA VAL A 148 -21.12 28.79 -22.99
C VAL A 148 -20.30 27.99 -22.00
N SER A 149 -20.79 27.84 -20.77
CA SER A 149 -20.11 27.06 -19.73
C SER A 149 -20.46 25.57 -19.80
N TYR A 150 -19.60 24.72 -19.24
CA TYR A 150 -19.92 23.30 -19.04
C TYR A 150 -21.25 23.10 -18.29
N ALA A 151 -21.50 23.92 -17.27
CA ALA A 151 -22.72 23.90 -16.47
C ALA A 151 -23.98 24.12 -17.32
N GLU A 152 -23.98 25.14 -18.19
CA GLU A 152 -25.08 25.44 -19.10
C GLU A 152 -25.32 24.31 -20.12
N LEU A 153 -24.25 23.65 -20.59
CA LEU A 153 -24.36 22.57 -21.57
C LEU A 153 -25.00 21.29 -21.00
N VAL A 154 -24.84 21.05 -19.70
CA VAL A 154 -25.42 19.87 -19.01
C VAL A 154 -26.72 20.20 -18.28
N ALA A 155 -27.05 21.48 -18.07
CA ALA A 155 -28.25 21.91 -17.38
C ALA A 155 -29.53 21.24 -17.93
N GLY A 156 -30.35 20.70 -17.03
CA GLY A 156 -31.61 20.02 -17.36
C GLY A 156 -31.48 18.68 -18.12
N LYS A 157 -30.26 18.16 -18.33
CA LYS A 157 -30.03 16.91 -19.06
C LYS A 157 -29.23 15.91 -18.23
N THR A 158 -29.60 14.64 -18.26
CA THR A 158 -28.77 13.56 -17.72
C THR A 158 -28.11 12.83 -18.88
N ILE A 159 -26.81 13.02 -19.04
CA ILE A 159 -26.01 12.45 -20.11
C ILE A 159 -25.10 11.39 -19.49
N CYS A 160 -25.15 10.18 -20.02
CA CYS A 160 -24.32 9.07 -19.59
C CYS A 160 -23.58 8.52 -20.81
N LEU A 161 -22.25 8.56 -20.81
CA LEU A 161 -21.42 8.06 -21.89
C LEU A 161 -20.59 6.87 -21.41
N GLU A 162 -20.51 5.83 -22.23
CA GLU A 162 -19.59 4.72 -22.01
C GLU A 162 -18.14 5.20 -22.20
N LEU A 163 -17.26 4.81 -21.28
CA LEU A 163 -15.85 5.15 -21.30
C LEU A 163 -15.18 4.57 -22.54
N ARG A 164 -14.48 5.44 -23.25
CA ARG A 164 -13.68 5.09 -24.42
C ARG A 164 -12.19 5.20 -24.11
N ASP A 165 -11.46 4.12 -24.33
CA ASP A 165 -10.01 4.07 -24.10
C ASP A 165 -9.19 4.62 -25.29
N ASP A 166 -9.84 4.93 -26.42
CA ASP A 166 -9.21 5.45 -27.65
C ASP A 166 -9.29 6.98 -27.79
N VAL A 167 -9.75 7.67 -26.74
CA VAL A 167 -9.91 9.13 -26.75
C VAL A 167 -8.56 9.81 -26.69
N ALA A 168 -8.33 10.74 -27.61
CA ALA A 168 -7.14 11.58 -27.63
C ALA A 168 -7.05 12.43 -26.35
N VAL A 169 -5.95 12.24 -25.61
CA VAL A 169 -5.59 12.98 -24.40
C VAL A 169 -4.63 14.11 -24.72
N LYS A 170 -4.48 15.10 -23.83
CA LYS A 170 -3.54 16.21 -24.06
C LYS A 170 -2.08 15.75 -24.18
N ASP A 171 -1.32 16.44 -25.03
CA ASP A 171 0.13 16.28 -25.07
C ASP A 171 0.77 16.82 -23.78
N ILE A 172 1.83 16.17 -23.30
CA ILE A 172 2.52 16.55 -22.07
C ILE A 172 3.09 17.98 -22.13
N THR A 173 3.45 18.46 -23.32
CA THR A 173 3.94 19.83 -23.53
C THR A 173 2.85 20.89 -23.35
N ALA A 174 1.58 20.49 -23.42
CA ALA A 174 0.44 21.37 -23.19
C ALA A 174 0.05 21.47 -21.70
N TYR A 175 0.68 20.69 -20.82
CA TYR A 175 0.30 20.64 -19.41
C TYR A 175 0.56 21.96 -18.68
N ARG A 176 -0.44 22.39 -17.91
CA ARG A 176 -0.39 23.61 -17.08
C ARG A 176 -0.47 23.30 -15.59
N VAL A 177 -1.17 22.24 -15.22
CA VAL A 177 -1.51 21.82 -13.86
C VAL A 177 -0.68 20.60 -13.44
N VAL A 178 -0.61 19.55 -14.27
CA VAL A 178 0.15 18.33 -13.96
C VAL A 178 1.65 18.63 -13.91
N GLY A 179 2.34 18.06 -12.92
CA GLY A 179 3.78 18.27 -12.69
C GLY A 179 4.12 19.56 -11.93
N ARG A 180 3.12 20.37 -11.54
CA ARG A 180 3.33 21.55 -10.70
C ARG A 180 3.29 21.19 -9.20
N PRO A 181 4.09 21.85 -8.34
CA PRO A 181 4.13 21.61 -6.90
C PRO A 181 2.93 22.27 -6.20
N VAL A 182 1.73 21.75 -6.42
CA VAL A 182 0.51 22.26 -5.78
C VAL A 182 0.42 21.74 -4.33
N PRO A 183 -0.06 22.55 -3.37
CA PRO A 183 -0.32 22.06 -2.01
C PRO A 183 -1.32 20.90 -2.02
N ARG A 184 -1.06 19.88 -1.21
CA ARG A 184 -1.93 18.71 -1.09
C ARG A 184 -3.26 19.08 -0.43
N VAL A 185 -4.36 18.67 -1.04
CA VAL A 185 -5.72 19.06 -0.66
C VAL A 185 -6.14 18.60 0.74
N GLU A 186 -5.53 17.53 1.23
CA GLU A 186 -5.84 16.91 2.51
C GLU A 186 -4.99 17.43 3.68
N ILE A 187 -3.85 18.09 3.42
CA ILE A 187 -2.95 18.58 4.49
C ILE A 187 -3.62 19.62 5.39
N PRO A 188 -4.36 20.63 4.89
CA PRO A 188 -4.95 21.66 5.75
C PRO A 188 -5.81 21.07 6.88
N ALA A 189 -6.72 20.14 6.55
CA ALA A 189 -7.60 19.49 7.52
C ALA A 189 -6.81 18.68 8.56
N MET A 190 -5.75 17.98 8.14
CA MET A 190 -4.85 17.26 9.05
C MET A 190 -4.10 18.22 9.99
N ALA A 191 -3.59 19.34 9.46
CA ALA A 191 -2.80 20.31 10.21
C ALA A 191 -3.64 21.09 11.24
N THR A 192 -4.94 21.30 10.98
CA THR A 192 -5.87 21.97 11.88
C THR A 192 -6.54 21.03 12.89
N GLY A 193 -6.33 19.71 12.76
CA GLY A 193 -6.95 18.71 13.63
C GLY A 193 -8.44 18.50 13.35
N GLU A 194 -8.86 18.66 12.09
CA GLU A 194 -10.20 18.25 11.68
C GLU A 194 -10.36 16.72 11.79
N MET A 195 -11.59 16.28 12.07
CA MET A 195 -11.93 14.88 12.32
C MET A 195 -11.96 14.04 11.02
N THR A 196 -10.79 13.82 10.43
CA THR A 196 -10.64 13.13 9.13
C THR A 196 -10.27 11.66 9.25
N TYR A 197 -9.81 11.20 10.42
CA TYR A 197 -9.36 9.83 10.61
C TYR A 197 -10.53 8.91 10.99
N VAL A 198 -10.39 7.61 10.69
CA VAL A 198 -11.38 6.59 11.06
C VAL A 198 -11.65 6.57 12.58
N HIS A 199 -10.66 6.92 13.39
CA HIS A 199 -10.77 7.04 14.85
C HIS A 199 -11.77 8.10 15.31
N ASP A 200 -12.02 9.11 14.46
CA ASP A 200 -12.89 10.25 14.75
C ASP A 200 -14.34 10.01 14.34
N VAL A 201 -14.63 8.93 13.61
CA VAL A 201 -15.99 8.60 13.17
C VAL A 201 -16.91 8.46 14.39
N ARG A 202 -18.04 9.16 14.35
CA ARG A 202 -19.13 9.08 15.32
C ARG A 202 -20.44 8.87 14.57
N VAL A 203 -21.23 7.88 14.98
CA VAL A 203 -22.55 7.61 14.41
C VAL A 203 -23.60 7.52 15.54
N PRO A 204 -24.88 7.83 15.28
CA PRO A 204 -25.93 7.73 16.28
C PRO A 204 -26.02 6.33 16.89
N GLY A 205 -26.16 6.25 18.22
CA GLY A 205 -26.33 4.98 18.93
C GLY A 205 -25.09 4.08 18.99
N MET A 206 -23.92 4.58 18.57
CA MET A 206 -22.66 3.84 18.54
C MET A 206 -22.26 3.28 19.91
N LEU A 207 -21.88 2.01 19.91
CA LEU A 207 -21.28 1.28 21.02
C LEU A 207 -19.77 1.11 20.80
N HIS A 208 -19.07 0.66 21.83
CA HIS A 208 -17.63 0.43 21.80
C HIS A 208 -17.31 -1.05 22.00
N GLY A 209 -16.54 -1.61 21.08
CA GLY A 209 -16.11 -3.00 21.09
C GLY A 209 -14.61 -3.14 21.37
N ARG A 210 -14.24 -4.23 22.04
CA ARG A 210 -12.86 -4.69 22.19
C ARG A 210 -12.79 -6.19 21.93
N VAL A 211 -11.72 -6.64 21.29
CA VAL A 211 -11.48 -8.06 21.05
C VAL A 211 -10.53 -8.62 22.09
N VAL A 212 -10.73 -9.89 22.45
CA VAL A 212 -9.80 -10.68 23.26
C VAL A 212 -9.17 -11.69 22.32
N ARG A 213 -7.89 -11.48 22.02
CA ARG A 213 -7.19 -12.31 21.03
C ARG A 213 -6.80 -13.66 21.63
N PRO A 214 -6.76 -14.73 20.83
CA PRO A 214 -6.21 -16.02 21.25
C PRO A 214 -4.72 -15.94 21.67
N PRO A 215 -4.17 -16.97 22.34
CA PRO A 215 -2.79 -16.92 22.86
C PRO A 215 -1.71 -17.29 21.82
N TYR A 216 -2.06 -17.57 20.57
CA TYR A 216 -1.14 -17.96 19.49
C TYR A 216 -0.82 -16.83 18.51
N ALA A 217 -0.51 -15.65 19.04
CA ALA A 217 -0.19 -14.47 18.24
C ALA A 217 0.91 -14.76 17.20
N GLY A 218 0.71 -14.22 15.99
CA GLY A 218 1.64 -14.43 14.88
C GLY A 218 1.50 -15.78 14.17
N VAL A 219 0.47 -16.59 14.45
CA VAL A 219 0.17 -17.81 13.68
C VAL A 219 -1.23 -17.75 13.09
N ASP A 220 -1.32 -17.96 11.78
CA ASP A 220 -2.56 -17.89 10.99
C ASP A 220 -2.86 -19.17 10.20
N ALA A 221 -2.12 -20.26 10.45
CA ALA A 221 -2.29 -21.55 9.80
C ALA A 221 -2.15 -22.73 10.78
N GLY A 222 -2.82 -23.84 10.45
CA GLY A 222 -2.79 -25.11 11.18
C GLY A 222 -4.09 -25.41 11.94
N ASP A 223 -4.28 -26.69 12.30
CA ASP A 223 -5.55 -27.24 12.78
C ASP A 223 -6.07 -26.62 14.09
N PHE A 224 -5.20 -25.96 14.85
CA PHE A 224 -5.56 -25.32 16.11
C PHE A 224 -6.13 -23.89 15.94
N VAL A 225 -5.93 -23.26 14.78
CA VAL A 225 -6.44 -21.92 14.48
C VAL A 225 -7.95 -22.00 14.23
N GLY A 226 -8.74 -21.23 14.98
CA GLY A 226 -10.20 -21.27 14.86
C GLY A 226 -10.85 -22.41 15.63
N THR A 227 -10.09 -23.16 16.44
CA THR A 227 -10.62 -24.29 17.24
C THR A 227 -10.05 -24.37 18.66
N SER A 228 -9.32 -23.35 19.13
CA SER A 228 -8.63 -23.33 20.41
C SER A 228 -9.46 -22.90 21.61
N LEU A 229 -10.59 -22.21 21.44
CA LEU A 229 -11.42 -21.73 22.55
C LEU A 229 -12.05 -22.91 23.30
N ILE A 230 -11.85 -22.96 24.61
CA ILE A 230 -12.47 -23.97 25.50
C ILE A 230 -13.68 -23.38 26.20
N ALA A 231 -13.51 -22.22 26.84
CA ALA A 231 -14.56 -21.58 27.64
C ALA A 231 -14.37 -20.07 27.76
N VAL A 232 -15.48 -19.35 27.93
CA VAL A 232 -15.53 -17.93 28.29
C VAL A 232 -16.39 -17.82 29.54
N ASP A 233 -15.86 -17.26 30.62
CA ASP A 233 -16.62 -16.99 31.84
C ASP A 233 -17.17 -15.55 31.79
N GLU A 234 -18.37 -15.39 31.23
CA GLU A 234 -19.03 -14.07 31.10
C GLU A 234 -19.35 -13.44 32.46
N SER A 235 -19.47 -14.23 33.53
CA SER A 235 -19.73 -13.70 34.88
C SER A 235 -18.55 -12.88 35.41
N SER A 236 -17.34 -13.10 34.89
CA SER A 236 -16.13 -12.37 35.26
C SER A 236 -16.13 -10.89 34.87
N VAL A 237 -17.10 -10.44 34.07
CA VAL A 237 -17.27 -9.05 33.64
C VAL A 237 -18.67 -8.49 33.93
N ALA A 238 -19.51 -9.23 34.66
CA ALA A 238 -20.89 -8.84 34.93
C ALA A 238 -21.00 -7.55 35.77
N ASP A 239 -19.93 -7.18 36.50
CA ASP A 239 -19.82 -5.96 37.29
C ASP A 239 -19.42 -4.73 36.47
N VAL A 240 -19.12 -4.86 35.17
CA VAL A 240 -18.75 -3.76 34.30
C VAL A 240 -20.00 -2.96 33.87
N PRO A 241 -20.21 -1.72 34.36
CA PRO A 241 -21.33 -0.87 33.92
C PRO A 241 -21.42 -0.69 32.41
N GLY A 242 -22.64 -0.73 31.89
CA GLY A 242 -22.93 -0.54 30.46
C GLY A 242 -22.35 -1.65 29.57
N LEU A 243 -21.99 -2.81 30.11
CA LEU A 243 -21.72 -4.00 29.31
C LEU A 243 -22.99 -4.39 28.55
N VAL A 244 -22.86 -4.57 27.23
CA VAL A 244 -23.97 -4.91 26.33
C VAL A 244 -23.92 -6.38 25.96
N ALA A 245 -22.75 -6.90 25.57
CA ALA A 245 -22.59 -8.28 25.15
C ALA A 245 -21.15 -8.79 25.27
N VAL A 246 -21.00 -10.09 25.49
CA VAL A 246 -19.80 -10.86 25.16
C VAL A 246 -20.14 -11.72 23.95
N VAL A 247 -19.34 -11.64 22.90
CA VAL A 247 -19.55 -12.31 21.62
C VAL A 247 -18.48 -13.37 21.44
N ARG A 248 -18.89 -14.60 21.12
CA ARG A 248 -18.01 -15.73 20.86
C ARG A 248 -18.41 -16.46 19.58
N ILE A 249 -17.45 -16.67 18.68
CA ILE A 249 -17.62 -17.44 17.44
C ILE A 249 -16.31 -18.20 17.21
N ALA A 250 -16.29 -19.50 17.52
CA ALA A 250 -15.06 -20.29 17.52
C ALA A 250 -13.95 -19.57 18.33
N ASP A 251 -12.82 -19.18 17.72
CA ASP A 251 -11.73 -18.47 18.42
C ASP A 251 -11.87 -16.95 18.42
N PHE A 252 -12.90 -16.40 17.77
CA PHE A 252 -13.23 -14.99 17.89
C PHE A 252 -13.95 -14.73 19.22
N VAL A 253 -13.35 -13.88 20.06
CA VAL A 253 -13.96 -13.38 21.31
C VAL A 253 -13.89 -11.86 21.32
N GLY A 254 -15.02 -11.21 21.64
CA GLY A 254 -15.05 -9.77 21.87
C GLY A 254 -16.12 -9.36 22.86
N VAL A 255 -16.02 -8.12 23.33
CA VAL A 255 -16.94 -7.51 24.29
C VAL A 255 -17.45 -6.21 23.70
N VAL A 256 -18.70 -5.86 24.00
CA VAL A 256 -19.33 -4.60 23.59
C VAL A 256 -19.88 -3.89 24.82
N ALA A 257 -19.61 -2.60 24.94
CA ALA A 257 -20.13 -1.75 26.00
C ALA A 257 -20.56 -0.37 25.48
N GLU A 258 -21.33 0.35 26.28
CA GLU A 258 -21.79 1.72 25.96
C GLU A 258 -20.66 2.75 25.96
N ARG A 259 -19.59 2.50 26.70
CA ARG A 259 -18.44 3.40 26.85
C ARG A 259 -17.14 2.68 26.54
N GLU A 260 -16.20 3.40 25.92
CA GLU A 260 -14.93 2.83 25.47
C GLU A 260 -14.08 2.24 26.60
N GLU A 261 -13.96 2.96 27.71
CA GLU A 261 -13.19 2.48 28.86
C GLU A 261 -13.82 1.24 29.53
N ASN A 262 -15.14 1.08 29.43
CA ASN A 262 -15.84 -0.09 29.97
C ASN A 262 -15.61 -1.31 29.08
N ALA A 263 -15.63 -1.15 27.75
CA ALA A 263 -15.24 -2.21 26.83
C ALA A 263 -13.78 -2.63 27.04
N ALA A 264 -12.88 -1.66 27.24
CA ALA A 264 -11.47 -1.93 27.55
C ALA A 264 -11.29 -2.69 28.87
N ARG A 265 -11.99 -2.27 29.93
CA ARG A 265 -11.97 -2.94 31.22
C ARG A 265 -12.53 -4.36 31.12
N ALA A 266 -13.67 -4.56 30.46
CA ALA A 266 -14.26 -5.87 30.27
C ALA A 266 -13.31 -6.81 29.51
N ALA A 267 -12.70 -6.35 28.40
CA ALA A 267 -11.76 -7.18 27.65
C ALA A 267 -10.54 -7.60 28.47
N ALA A 268 -10.04 -6.72 29.35
CA ALA A 268 -8.91 -7.03 30.23
C ALA A 268 -9.28 -7.97 31.40
N GLN A 269 -10.53 -7.93 31.87
CA GLN A 269 -11.02 -8.74 32.99
C GLN A 269 -11.58 -10.11 32.57
N LEU A 270 -12.09 -10.21 31.34
CA LEU A 270 -12.77 -11.40 30.83
C LEU A 270 -11.86 -12.63 30.95
N LYS A 271 -12.33 -13.63 31.72
CA LYS A 271 -11.64 -14.90 31.86
C LYS A 271 -11.97 -15.79 30.67
N VAL A 272 -10.94 -16.10 29.88
CA VAL A 272 -11.03 -16.96 28.71
C VAL A 272 -10.05 -18.12 28.85
N THR A 273 -10.54 -19.34 28.64
CA THR A 273 -9.75 -20.56 28.68
C THR A 273 -9.52 -21.06 27.27
N TRP A 274 -8.25 -21.25 26.91
CA TRP A 274 -7.80 -21.70 25.60
C TRP A 274 -7.09 -23.05 25.71
N LYS A 275 -7.07 -23.81 24.62
CA LYS A 275 -6.18 -24.97 24.47
C LYS A 275 -4.71 -24.52 24.56
N PRO A 276 -3.80 -25.39 25.02
CA PRO A 276 -2.37 -25.11 24.97
C PRO A 276 -1.91 -24.79 23.55
N VAL A 277 -1.11 -23.74 23.39
CA VAL A 277 -0.52 -23.37 22.10
C VAL A 277 0.48 -24.46 21.68
N PRO A 278 0.42 -24.97 20.44
CA PRO A 278 1.43 -25.90 19.95
C PRO A 278 2.83 -25.32 20.01
N LYS A 279 3.85 -26.18 20.03
CA LYS A 279 5.24 -25.72 20.00
C LYS A 279 5.50 -24.95 18.71
N LEU A 280 5.79 -23.65 18.85
CA LEU A 280 6.15 -22.79 17.72
C LEU A 280 7.62 -22.99 17.32
N PRO A 281 7.98 -22.74 16.05
CA PRO A 281 9.37 -22.74 15.60
C PRO A 281 10.23 -21.77 16.43
N ASP A 282 11.45 -22.19 16.74
CA ASP A 282 12.43 -21.31 17.40
C ASP A 282 13.01 -20.34 16.37
N LEU A 283 12.86 -19.03 16.64
CA LEU A 283 13.31 -17.95 15.77
C LEU A 283 14.49 -17.18 16.37
N ALA A 284 15.13 -17.68 17.43
CA ALA A 284 16.35 -17.10 17.98
C ALA A 284 17.51 -17.13 16.96
N ASP A 285 17.58 -18.17 16.13
CA ASP A 285 18.44 -18.26 14.94
C ASP A 285 17.59 -18.29 13.68
N LEU A 286 17.29 -17.10 13.18
CA LEU A 286 16.42 -16.91 12.03
C LEU A 286 17.01 -17.49 10.73
N ALA A 287 18.34 -17.48 10.56
CA ALA A 287 18.97 -18.05 9.38
C ALA A 287 18.75 -19.56 9.31
N THR A 288 18.97 -20.24 10.44
CA THR A 288 18.74 -21.69 10.54
C THR A 288 17.26 -22.04 10.37
N ALA A 289 16.36 -21.29 11.01
CA ALA A 289 14.91 -21.50 10.88
C ALA A 289 14.44 -21.34 9.42
N LEU A 290 14.87 -20.28 8.73
CA LEU A 290 14.55 -20.05 7.32
C LEU A 290 15.15 -21.11 6.40
N ARG A 291 16.37 -21.59 6.67
CA ARG A 291 17.00 -22.63 5.87
C ARG A 291 16.30 -23.99 6.04
N ALA A 292 15.79 -24.27 7.23
CA ALA A 292 15.08 -25.51 7.56
C ALA A 292 13.60 -25.53 7.11
N ASN A 293 12.99 -24.37 6.89
CA ASN A 293 11.58 -24.29 6.50
C ASN A 293 11.34 -24.95 5.12
N PRO A 294 10.29 -25.77 4.95
CA PRO A 294 9.97 -26.40 3.66
C PRO A 294 9.88 -25.37 2.54
N SER A 295 10.50 -25.64 1.40
CA SER A 295 10.51 -24.71 0.28
C SER A 295 10.61 -25.40 -1.07
N THR A 296 10.15 -24.69 -2.10
CA THR A 296 10.28 -25.09 -3.50
C THR A 296 11.27 -24.14 -4.18
N PRO A 297 12.40 -24.64 -4.70
CA PRO A 297 13.32 -23.80 -5.47
C PRO A 297 12.72 -23.42 -6.82
N ARG A 298 12.90 -22.17 -7.21
CA ARG A 298 12.53 -21.62 -8.50
C ARG A 298 13.68 -20.79 -9.05
N THR A 299 14.29 -21.29 -10.12
CA THR A 299 15.40 -20.60 -10.81
C THR A 299 14.82 -19.45 -11.63
N LEU A 300 15.28 -18.22 -11.34
CA LEU A 300 14.90 -17.01 -12.07
C LEU A 300 15.86 -16.71 -13.22
N ARG A 301 17.14 -17.03 -13.03
CA ARG A 301 18.20 -16.81 -14.00
C ARG A 301 19.31 -17.83 -13.80
N ASP A 302 19.86 -18.30 -14.91
CA ASP A 302 21.04 -19.16 -14.96
C ASP A 302 21.77 -18.86 -16.27
N THR A 303 22.87 -18.11 -16.20
CA THR A 303 23.59 -17.57 -17.35
C THR A 303 25.09 -17.67 -17.13
N GLY A 304 25.83 -18.14 -18.14
CA GLY A 304 27.27 -18.40 -18.05
C GLY A 304 27.62 -19.73 -17.35
N ASP A 305 28.91 -20.03 -17.21
CA ASP A 305 29.40 -21.18 -16.42
C ASP A 305 29.62 -20.74 -14.96
N VAL A 306 28.55 -20.75 -14.17
CA VAL A 306 28.58 -20.28 -12.77
C VAL A 306 29.50 -21.14 -11.92
N ASP A 307 29.38 -22.46 -12.01
CA ASP A 307 30.17 -23.36 -11.16
C ASP A 307 31.67 -23.30 -11.52
N GLY A 308 32.01 -23.20 -12.81
CA GLY A 308 33.39 -22.98 -13.27
C GLY A 308 33.95 -21.62 -12.84
N ALA A 309 33.16 -20.56 -12.93
CA ALA A 309 33.56 -19.22 -12.51
C ALA A 309 33.80 -19.13 -10.98
N LEU A 310 32.96 -19.79 -10.18
CA LEU A 310 33.16 -19.88 -8.73
C LEU A 310 34.40 -20.69 -8.38
N ALA A 311 34.68 -21.77 -9.11
CA ALA A 311 35.87 -22.59 -8.90
C ALA A 311 37.17 -21.85 -9.28
N ALA A 312 37.10 -20.91 -10.23
CA ALA A 312 38.22 -20.11 -10.70
C ALA A 312 38.47 -18.83 -9.88
N ALA A 313 37.63 -18.52 -8.88
CA ALA A 313 37.79 -17.32 -8.05
C ALA A 313 39.14 -17.32 -7.31
N ALA A 314 39.93 -16.27 -7.50
CA ALA A 314 41.18 -16.08 -6.75
C ALA A 314 40.89 -15.77 -5.27
N THR A 315 39.84 -14.98 -5.02
CA THR A 315 39.35 -14.66 -3.67
C THR A 315 37.87 -15.02 -3.55
N PRO A 316 37.51 -16.22 -3.05
CA PRO A 316 36.12 -16.61 -2.79
C PRO A 316 35.50 -15.77 -1.67
N MET A 317 34.30 -15.23 -1.91
CA MET A 317 33.57 -14.38 -0.98
C MET A 317 32.12 -14.86 -0.83
N GLN A 318 31.91 -15.82 0.05
CA GLN A 318 30.55 -16.28 0.39
C GLN A 318 29.96 -15.41 1.50
N ARG A 319 28.70 -14.99 1.36
CA ARG A 319 27.99 -14.16 2.33
C ARG A 319 26.57 -14.65 2.55
N ALA A 320 26.11 -14.48 3.79
CA ALA A 320 24.73 -14.69 4.17
C ALA A 320 24.23 -13.43 4.88
N TYR A 321 23.11 -12.90 4.40
CA TYR A 321 22.43 -11.75 4.94
C TYR A 321 21.09 -12.19 5.51
N VAL A 322 20.76 -11.72 6.70
CA VAL A 322 19.50 -12.05 7.37
C VAL A 322 18.71 -10.76 7.57
N TRP A 323 17.50 -10.73 7.03
CA TRP A 323 16.54 -9.66 7.22
C TRP A 323 15.49 -10.08 8.24
N PRO A 324 15.29 -9.33 9.34
CA PRO A 324 14.36 -9.73 10.39
C PRO A 324 12.89 -9.55 9.97
N TYR A 325 11.99 -10.20 10.71
CA TYR A 325 10.56 -9.85 10.64
C TYR A 325 10.37 -8.40 11.07
N GLN A 326 9.50 -7.68 10.36
CA GLN A 326 9.25 -6.26 10.62
C GLN A 326 7.77 -5.98 10.85
N MET A 327 7.51 -5.09 11.80
CA MET A 327 6.20 -4.51 12.06
C MET A 327 5.97 -3.35 11.10
N HIS A 328 4.72 -3.11 10.70
CA HIS A 328 4.39 -1.89 9.95
C HIS A 328 4.59 -0.65 10.82
N GLY A 329 4.39 -0.79 12.15
CA GLY A 329 4.69 0.28 13.11
C GLY A 329 3.88 1.55 12.88
N SER A 330 2.62 1.43 12.43
CA SER A 330 1.71 2.57 12.21
C SER A 330 1.61 3.46 13.45
N ILE A 331 1.53 4.79 13.29
CA ILE A 331 1.52 5.78 14.39
C ILE A 331 0.39 5.48 15.39
N GLY A 332 -0.79 5.14 14.89
CA GLY A 332 -1.95 4.73 15.69
C GLY A 332 -2.30 3.26 15.46
N PRO A 333 -2.86 2.55 16.46
CA PRO A 333 -3.46 1.23 16.25
C PRO A 333 -4.65 1.28 15.29
N SER A 334 -4.93 0.18 14.62
CA SER A 334 -6.05 0.06 13.69
C SER A 334 -7.40 0.27 14.39
N CYS A 335 -8.32 0.96 13.71
CA CYS A 335 -9.67 1.25 14.17
C CYS A 335 -10.67 1.13 13.02
N ALA A 336 -11.88 0.67 13.32
CA ALA A 336 -13.00 0.66 12.39
C ALA A 336 -14.32 0.89 13.13
N VAL A 337 -15.33 1.34 12.38
CA VAL A 337 -16.73 1.39 12.84
C VAL A 337 -17.54 0.56 11.87
N ALA A 338 -18.35 -0.36 12.37
CA ALA A 338 -19.31 -1.09 11.56
C ALA A 338 -20.73 -0.83 12.05
N ASP A 339 -21.66 -0.73 11.11
CA ASP A 339 -23.10 -0.62 11.32
C ASP A 339 -23.77 -1.73 10.52
N CYS A 340 -23.98 -2.86 11.18
CA CYS A 340 -24.68 -4.03 10.68
C CYS A 340 -26.13 -4.02 11.16
N THR A 341 -26.89 -2.97 10.82
CA THR A 341 -28.31 -2.80 11.19
C THR A 341 -29.24 -2.84 9.98
N GLY A 342 -30.45 -3.35 10.17
CA GLY A 342 -31.48 -3.36 9.12
C GLY A 342 -31.10 -4.19 7.88
N ASP A 343 -31.32 -3.61 6.69
CA ASP A 343 -31.25 -4.27 5.38
C ASP A 343 -29.82 -4.26 4.74
N GLY A 344 -28.79 -3.76 5.44
CA GLY A 344 -27.44 -3.65 4.87
C GLY A 344 -26.33 -3.48 5.92
N VAL A 345 -25.08 -3.44 5.44
CA VAL A 345 -23.87 -3.31 6.27
C VAL A 345 -23.06 -2.12 5.79
N ARG A 346 -22.69 -1.22 6.71
CA ARG A 346 -21.75 -0.12 6.44
C ARG A 346 -20.53 -0.24 7.32
N VAL A 347 -19.33 -0.11 6.74
CA VAL A 347 -18.06 -0.20 7.48
C VAL A 347 -17.17 0.99 7.15
N TRP A 348 -16.91 1.84 8.14
CA TRP A 348 -15.89 2.87 8.07
C TRP A 348 -14.54 2.29 8.45
N THR A 349 -13.57 2.39 7.55
CA THR A 349 -12.28 1.70 7.69
C THR A 349 -11.11 2.55 7.20
N GLY A 350 -9.92 2.27 7.75
CA GLY A 350 -8.63 2.73 7.24
C GLY A 350 -8.00 1.81 6.19
N SER A 351 -8.71 0.79 5.70
CA SER A 351 -8.19 -0.24 4.78
C SER A 351 -7.44 0.34 3.58
N GLN A 352 -6.37 -0.36 3.19
CA GLN A 352 -5.64 -0.13 1.94
C GLN A 352 -6.43 -0.62 0.71
N ASN A 353 -7.27 -1.64 0.90
CA ASN A 353 -7.91 -2.38 -0.19
C ASN A 353 -9.42 -2.52 0.06
N PRO A 354 -10.22 -1.43 0.02
CA PRO A 354 -11.63 -1.45 0.40
C PRO A 354 -12.48 -2.48 -0.35
N HIS A 355 -12.29 -2.64 -1.67
CA HIS A 355 -13.02 -3.63 -2.47
C HIS A 355 -12.67 -5.08 -2.11
N ALA A 356 -11.40 -5.37 -1.79
CA ALA A 356 -10.99 -6.68 -1.31
C ALA A 356 -11.57 -6.95 0.09
N LEU A 357 -11.56 -5.95 0.97
CA LEU A 357 -12.20 -6.04 2.28
C LEU A 357 -13.71 -6.29 2.16
N ARG A 358 -14.40 -5.66 1.20
CA ARG A 358 -15.83 -5.90 0.94
C ARG A 358 -16.11 -7.38 0.63
N ARG A 359 -15.27 -8.02 -0.19
CA ARG A 359 -15.33 -9.46 -0.49
C ARG A 359 -15.13 -10.32 0.76
N ASP A 360 -14.11 -10.00 1.56
CA ASP A 360 -13.83 -10.71 2.81
C ASP A 360 -15.01 -10.58 3.80
N LEU A 361 -15.60 -9.39 3.91
CA LEU A 361 -16.77 -9.15 4.76
C LEU A 361 -18.02 -9.87 4.23
N ALA A 362 -18.23 -9.92 2.91
CA ALA A 362 -19.32 -10.66 2.28
C ALA A 362 -19.23 -12.14 2.63
N GLN A 363 -18.04 -12.73 2.53
CA GLN A 363 -17.79 -14.11 2.92
C GLN A 363 -17.99 -14.32 4.43
N LEU A 364 -17.42 -13.45 5.28
CA LEU A 364 -17.52 -13.55 6.73
C LEU A 364 -18.96 -13.45 7.25
N LEU A 365 -19.75 -12.56 6.62
CA LEU A 365 -21.12 -12.28 7.03
C LEU A 365 -22.14 -13.16 6.31
N ALA A 366 -21.72 -13.93 5.31
CA ALA A 366 -22.58 -14.69 4.40
C ALA A 366 -23.64 -13.80 3.71
N LEU A 367 -23.21 -12.63 3.23
CA LEU A 367 -24.05 -11.65 2.53
C LEU A 367 -23.54 -11.42 1.11
N PRO A 368 -24.40 -11.02 0.16
CA PRO A 368 -23.94 -10.60 -1.16
C PRO A 368 -23.16 -9.28 -1.06
N GLU A 369 -22.09 -9.11 -1.84
CA GLU A 369 -21.25 -7.89 -1.83
C GLU A 369 -22.07 -6.59 -1.94
N PRO A 370 -23.09 -6.46 -2.81
CA PRO A 370 -23.93 -5.27 -2.89
C PRO A 370 -24.60 -4.83 -1.59
N ALA A 371 -24.80 -5.73 -0.63
CA ALA A 371 -25.39 -5.41 0.68
C ALA A 371 -24.38 -4.78 1.66
N ILE A 372 -23.11 -4.68 1.28
CA ILE A 372 -22.01 -4.17 2.11
C ILE A 372 -21.42 -2.93 1.45
N ASP A 373 -21.33 -1.85 2.20
CA ASP A 373 -20.68 -0.61 1.82
C ASP A 373 -19.44 -0.39 2.70
N VAL A 374 -18.26 -0.37 2.07
CA VAL A 374 -16.99 -0.06 2.72
C VAL A 374 -16.63 1.39 2.40
N ILE A 375 -16.63 2.22 3.45
CA ILE A 375 -16.40 3.65 3.38
C ILE A 375 -14.98 3.94 3.89
N ARG A 376 -14.08 4.31 2.99
CA ARG A 376 -12.71 4.69 3.36
C ARG A 376 -12.67 6.01 4.16
N ARG A 377 -11.88 6.02 5.23
CA ARG A 377 -11.47 7.20 6.04
C ARG A 377 -9.97 7.19 6.27
N GLU A 378 -9.38 8.34 6.57
CA GLU A 378 -7.93 8.41 6.76
C GLU A 378 -7.46 7.49 7.88
N ALA A 379 -6.33 6.84 7.65
CA ALA A 379 -5.75 5.83 8.53
C ALA A 379 -4.47 6.35 9.19
N ALA A 380 -4.18 5.89 10.40
CA ALA A 380 -3.00 6.29 11.17
C ALA A 380 -1.69 5.58 10.72
N GLY A 381 -1.62 5.20 9.45
CA GLY A 381 -0.57 4.37 8.88
C GLY A 381 -1.13 3.17 8.11
N CYS A 382 -0.31 2.59 7.25
CA CYS A 382 -0.64 1.43 6.43
C CYS A 382 0.65 0.67 6.11
N TYR A 383 1.51 1.28 5.28
CA TYR A 383 2.81 0.73 4.87
C TYR A 383 2.77 -0.68 4.28
N GLY A 384 1.60 -1.16 3.86
CA GLY A 384 1.35 -2.58 3.63
C GLY A 384 0.04 -3.06 4.26
N ARG A 385 -0.08 -4.37 4.45
CA ARG A 385 -1.26 -5.00 5.08
C ARG A 385 -1.12 -5.05 6.60
N ASN A 386 -1.43 -3.93 7.27
CA ASN A 386 -1.58 -3.87 8.73
C ASN A 386 -2.95 -4.44 9.19
N CYS A 387 -3.33 -4.26 10.45
CA CYS A 387 -4.58 -4.79 11.01
C CYS A 387 -5.87 -4.03 10.57
N ALA A 388 -5.81 -3.09 9.62
CA ALA A 388 -6.99 -2.30 9.23
C ALA A 388 -8.15 -3.17 8.72
N ASP A 389 -7.85 -4.22 7.96
CA ASP A 389 -8.84 -5.19 7.47
C ASP A 389 -9.36 -6.07 8.62
N ASP A 390 -8.46 -6.54 9.49
CA ASP A 390 -8.79 -7.39 10.64
C ASP A 390 -9.76 -6.68 11.61
N VAL A 391 -9.47 -5.43 11.99
CA VAL A 391 -10.33 -4.67 12.92
C VAL A 391 -11.68 -4.29 12.29
N SER A 392 -11.73 -4.17 10.96
CA SER A 392 -12.98 -3.93 10.23
C SER A 392 -13.91 -5.14 10.32
N ALA A 393 -13.35 -6.35 10.16
CA ALA A 393 -14.08 -7.59 10.34
C ALA A 393 -14.49 -7.82 11.80
N ASP A 394 -13.62 -7.50 12.77
CA ASP A 394 -13.96 -7.55 14.19
C ASP A 394 -15.17 -6.65 14.50
N ALA A 395 -15.16 -5.40 14.01
CA ALA A 395 -16.27 -4.45 14.19
C ALA A 395 -17.57 -4.97 13.56
N ALA A 396 -17.50 -5.54 12.36
CA ALA A 396 -18.66 -6.10 11.66
C ALA A 396 -19.31 -7.25 12.43
N LEU A 397 -18.50 -8.18 12.99
CA LEU A 397 -19.00 -9.28 13.81
C LEU A 397 -19.67 -8.78 15.09
N LEU A 398 -19.03 -7.84 15.80
CA LEU A 398 -19.59 -7.28 17.04
C LEU A 398 -20.86 -6.47 16.77
N SER A 399 -20.88 -5.65 15.72
CA SER A 399 -22.06 -4.88 15.33
C SER A 399 -23.23 -5.78 14.97
N ARG A 400 -22.99 -6.84 14.18
CA ARG A 400 -24.02 -7.83 13.82
C ARG A 400 -24.60 -8.51 15.06
N ALA A 401 -23.76 -8.86 16.03
CA ALA A 401 -24.20 -9.54 17.24
C ALA A 401 -25.14 -8.69 18.12
N VAL A 402 -24.97 -7.37 18.13
CA VAL A 402 -25.76 -6.45 18.98
C VAL A 402 -26.81 -5.65 18.20
N GLY A 403 -26.85 -5.75 16.88
CA GLY A 403 -27.79 -5.02 16.03
C GLY A 403 -27.69 -3.50 16.17
N ARG A 404 -26.48 -2.98 16.40
CA ARG A 404 -26.18 -1.54 16.58
C ARG A 404 -24.79 -1.22 16.03
N PRO A 405 -24.50 0.05 15.68
CA PRO A 405 -23.15 0.42 15.27
C PRO A 405 -22.12 0.17 16.38
N VAL A 406 -20.98 -0.43 16.05
CA VAL A 406 -19.89 -0.72 17.00
C VAL A 406 -18.57 -0.19 16.45
N ARG A 407 -17.89 0.63 17.26
CA ARG A 407 -16.51 1.06 17.03
C ARG A 407 -15.55 0.09 17.71
N VAL A 408 -14.59 -0.44 16.97
CA VAL A 408 -13.49 -1.27 17.51
C VAL A 408 -12.17 -0.58 17.20
N GLN A 409 -11.31 -0.52 18.22
CA GLN A 409 -9.92 -0.10 18.07
C GLN A 409 -9.04 -1.13 18.79
N LEU A 410 -7.94 -1.53 18.16
CA LEU A 410 -6.97 -2.43 18.77
C LEU A 410 -6.10 -1.68 19.78
N THR A 411 -5.54 -2.39 20.76
CA THR A 411 -4.43 -1.83 21.54
C THR A 411 -3.13 -1.87 20.74
N ARG A 412 -2.10 -1.14 21.19
CA ARG A 412 -0.77 -1.17 20.56
C ARG A 412 -0.16 -2.57 20.62
N GLU A 413 -0.33 -3.26 21.73
CA GLU A 413 0.14 -4.62 21.96
C GLU A 413 -0.58 -5.60 21.03
N GLN A 414 -1.90 -5.46 20.86
CA GLN A 414 -2.67 -6.28 19.92
C GLN A 414 -2.26 -6.03 18.47
N GLU A 415 -2.10 -4.77 18.06
CA GLU A 415 -1.59 -4.42 16.72
C GLU A 415 -0.23 -5.10 16.49
N HIS A 416 0.72 -4.92 17.41
CA HIS A 416 2.06 -5.49 17.30
C HIS A 416 2.10 -7.01 17.41
N ALA A 417 1.19 -7.64 18.14
CA ALA A 417 1.16 -9.09 18.25
C ALA A 417 0.51 -9.75 17.03
N TRP A 418 -0.49 -9.10 16.43
CA TRP A 418 -1.36 -9.73 15.44
C TRP A 418 -1.27 -9.19 14.02
N GLU A 419 -0.71 -8.01 13.77
CA GLU A 419 -0.55 -7.57 12.38
C GLU A 419 0.28 -8.62 11.60
N PRO A 420 -0.04 -8.83 10.32
CA PRO A 420 0.88 -9.50 9.43
C PRO A 420 2.24 -8.78 9.45
N LYS A 421 3.32 -9.52 9.58
CA LYS A 421 4.68 -8.96 9.53
C LYS A 421 5.18 -8.84 8.11
N GLY A 422 6.05 -7.85 7.86
CA GLY A 422 7.00 -7.96 6.76
C GLY A 422 7.86 -9.19 6.99
N ALA A 423 7.89 -10.12 6.03
CA ALA A 423 8.52 -11.41 6.23
C ALA A 423 10.04 -11.27 6.42
N ALA A 424 10.59 -12.09 7.31
CA ALA A 424 12.01 -12.32 7.39
C ALA A 424 12.55 -12.90 6.08
N GLN A 425 13.84 -12.71 5.81
CA GLN A 425 14.45 -13.23 4.59
C GLN A 425 15.90 -13.65 4.84
N LEU A 426 16.30 -14.77 4.24
CA LEU A 426 17.70 -15.20 4.19
C LEU A 426 18.16 -15.06 2.74
N MET A 427 19.22 -14.29 2.51
CA MET A 427 19.83 -14.10 1.20
C MET A 427 21.28 -14.56 1.27
N GLU A 428 21.62 -15.52 0.42
CA GLU A 428 22.95 -16.14 0.37
C GLU A 428 23.56 -15.84 -0.99
N VAL A 429 24.80 -15.34 -0.98
CA VAL A 429 25.57 -15.03 -2.19
C VAL A 429 26.84 -15.87 -2.18
N LYS A 430 27.08 -16.61 -3.24
CA LYS A 430 28.38 -17.21 -3.54
C LYS A 430 28.96 -16.50 -4.75
N GLY A 431 30.19 -16.03 -4.60
CA GLY A 431 30.93 -15.34 -5.63
C GLY A 431 32.36 -15.11 -5.16
N GLY A 432 33.03 -14.15 -5.79
CA GLY A 432 34.39 -13.79 -5.42
C GLY A 432 35.02 -12.87 -6.47
N LEU A 433 36.32 -12.65 -6.30
CA LEU A 433 37.14 -11.83 -7.19
C LEU A 433 38.15 -12.70 -7.96
N ASP A 434 38.50 -12.26 -9.17
CA ASP A 434 39.72 -12.70 -9.85
C ASP A 434 40.95 -11.98 -9.29
N ALA A 435 42.12 -12.29 -9.86
CA ALA A 435 43.40 -11.70 -9.46
C ALA A 435 43.50 -10.19 -9.76
N ASP A 436 42.66 -9.67 -10.68
CA ASP A 436 42.60 -8.26 -11.07
C ASP A 436 41.55 -7.47 -10.25
N GLY A 437 40.86 -8.14 -9.33
CA GLY A 437 39.82 -7.55 -8.49
C GLY A 437 38.47 -7.39 -9.20
N ASN A 438 38.18 -8.14 -10.26
CA ASN A 438 36.86 -8.17 -10.88
C ASN A 438 35.99 -9.30 -10.31
N ALA A 439 34.68 -9.09 -10.21
CA ALA A 439 33.73 -10.13 -9.84
C ALA A 439 33.66 -11.25 -10.91
N VAL A 440 33.90 -12.50 -10.50
CA VAL A 440 33.94 -13.66 -11.42
C VAL A 440 32.61 -14.40 -11.57
N GLY A 441 31.75 -14.38 -10.55
CA GLY A 441 30.46 -15.07 -10.57
C GLY A 441 29.53 -14.59 -9.46
N TYR A 442 28.22 -14.75 -9.69
CA TYR A 442 27.17 -14.33 -8.76
C TYR A 442 26.07 -15.40 -8.67
N ASP A 443 26.16 -16.28 -7.66
CA ASP A 443 25.17 -17.31 -7.36
C ASP A 443 24.37 -16.91 -6.12
N PHE A 444 23.15 -16.44 -6.34
CA PHE A 444 22.27 -15.88 -5.32
C PHE A 444 21.09 -16.79 -5.03
N ALA A 445 20.87 -17.07 -3.76
CA ALA A 445 19.69 -17.77 -3.27
C ALA A 445 18.96 -16.92 -2.23
N THR A 446 17.64 -16.80 -2.35
CA THR A 446 16.81 -16.09 -1.35
C THR A 446 15.65 -16.97 -0.85
N ARG A 447 15.37 -16.92 0.46
CA ARG A 447 14.28 -17.65 1.14
C ARG A 447 13.30 -16.67 1.76
N TYR A 448 12.06 -16.67 1.27
CA TYR A 448 11.06 -15.67 1.64
C TYR A 448 9.69 -16.33 2.00
N PRO A 449 9.38 -16.50 3.30
CA PRO A 449 8.13 -17.08 3.80
C PRO A 449 6.98 -16.09 3.76
N SER A 450 6.35 -15.99 2.58
CA SER A 450 5.26 -15.06 2.31
C SER A 450 3.91 -15.73 2.26
N ASN A 451 2.89 -15.02 2.74
CA ASN A 451 1.48 -15.35 2.60
C ASN A 451 0.67 -14.11 2.16
N ALA A 452 -0.63 -14.29 1.90
CA ALA A 452 -1.60 -13.22 1.71
C ALA A 452 -2.16 -12.67 3.04
N ALA A 453 -1.90 -13.36 4.16
CA ALA A 453 -2.46 -13.14 5.49
C ALA A 453 -3.97 -12.82 5.46
N PRO A 454 -4.82 -13.85 5.24
CA PRO A 454 -6.27 -13.67 5.22
C PRO A 454 -6.78 -12.83 6.38
N THR A 455 -7.89 -12.12 6.17
CA THR A 455 -8.53 -11.33 7.22
C THR A 455 -8.80 -12.21 8.44
N LEU A 456 -8.25 -11.83 9.59
CA LEU A 456 -8.06 -12.70 10.74
C LEU A 456 -9.39 -13.30 11.24
N ALA A 457 -10.46 -12.51 11.21
CA ALA A 457 -11.78 -12.97 11.61
C ALA A 457 -12.30 -14.15 10.75
N LEU A 458 -11.95 -14.24 9.46
CA LEU A 458 -12.32 -15.38 8.62
C LEU A 458 -11.70 -16.68 9.14
N LEU A 459 -10.45 -16.62 9.59
CA LEU A 459 -9.73 -17.76 10.17
C LEU A 459 -10.26 -18.10 11.56
N LEU A 460 -10.39 -17.10 12.44
CA LEU A 460 -10.82 -17.30 13.82
C LEU A 460 -12.24 -17.84 13.95
N THR A 461 -13.12 -17.52 12.99
CA THR A 461 -14.50 -18.02 12.95
C THR A 461 -14.65 -19.35 12.21
N GLY A 462 -13.59 -19.83 11.55
CA GLY A 462 -13.64 -21.00 10.66
C GLY A 462 -14.38 -20.78 9.34
N ALA A 463 -14.67 -19.52 8.97
CA ALA A 463 -15.30 -19.18 7.69
C ALA A 463 -14.40 -19.49 6.49
N VAL A 464 -13.08 -19.49 6.69
CA VAL A 464 -12.09 -20.03 5.75
C VAL A 464 -11.16 -20.99 6.47
N PRO A 465 -10.66 -22.04 5.79
CA PRO A 465 -9.73 -22.98 6.41
C PRO A 465 -8.37 -22.30 6.68
N PRO A 466 -7.70 -22.60 7.81
CA PRO A 466 -6.40 -22.00 8.17
C PRO A 466 -5.25 -22.69 7.45
N LEU A 467 -5.24 -22.61 6.11
CA LEU A 467 -4.21 -23.21 5.27
C LEU A 467 -3.15 -22.16 4.93
N ALA A 468 -1.89 -22.55 5.12
CA ALA A 468 -0.76 -21.75 4.68
C ALA A 468 -0.69 -21.74 3.14
N ALA A 469 -0.76 -20.55 2.54
CA ALA A 469 -0.56 -20.38 1.10
C ALA A 469 0.84 -19.83 0.83
N THR A 470 1.60 -20.53 0.00
CA THR A 470 2.91 -20.05 -0.48
C THR A 470 2.70 -19.09 -1.65
N LEU A 471 3.19 -17.85 -1.52
CA LEU A 471 3.18 -16.87 -2.61
C LEU A 471 4.59 -16.71 -3.22
N GLN A 472 4.63 -16.60 -4.55
CA GLN A 472 5.84 -16.29 -5.31
C GLN A 472 6.16 -14.80 -5.23
N MET A 473 6.63 -14.34 -4.05
CA MET A 473 6.87 -12.92 -3.77
C MET A 473 8.32 -12.63 -3.35
N GLY A 474 9.18 -13.64 -3.26
CA GLY A 474 10.61 -13.52 -2.94
C GLY A 474 11.49 -13.02 -4.10
N ASP A 475 10.90 -12.87 -5.29
CA ASP A 475 11.59 -12.54 -6.54
C ASP A 475 11.66 -11.04 -6.87
N ARG A 476 11.00 -10.17 -6.10
CA ARG A 476 11.07 -8.73 -6.36
C ARG A 476 12.50 -8.25 -6.17
N THR A 477 13.04 -7.66 -7.24
CA THR A 477 14.44 -7.19 -7.32
C THR A 477 15.47 -8.25 -6.91
N ALA A 478 15.17 -9.55 -7.11
CA ALA A 478 16.12 -10.63 -6.81
C ALA A 478 17.23 -10.77 -7.87
N ILE A 479 17.00 -10.24 -9.07
CA ILE A 479 18.05 -10.05 -10.07
C ILE A 479 18.80 -8.75 -9.70
N PRO A 480 20.11 -8.80 -9.44
CA PRO A 480 20.86 -7.59 -9.12
C PRO A 480 20.91 -6.65 -10.34
N PRO A 481 21.03 -5.33 -10.15
CA PRO A 481 21.17 -4.38 -11.25
C PRO A 481 22.56 -4.41 -11.91
N TYR A 482 23.46 -5.25 -11.41
CA TYR A 482 24.85 -5.36 -11.83
C TYR A 482 25.05 -6.55 -12.77
N ASP A 483 25.75 -6.30 -13.87
CA ASP A 483 26.03 -7.28 -14.91
C ASP A 483 27.24 -8.13 -14.54
N TYR A 484 26.99 -9.29 -13.94
CA TYR A 484 27.99 -10.32 -13.67
C TYR A 484 28.04 -11.32 -14.84
N GLY A 485 29.24 -11.64 -15.33
CA GLY A 485 29.43 -12.50 -16.50
C GLY A 485 28.89 -13.93 -16.35
N ALA A 486 28.94 -14.49 -15.14
CA ALA A 486 28.26 -15.73 -14.76
C ALA A 486 27.32 -15.47 -13.58
N MET A 487 26.03 -15.77 -13.74
CA MET A 487 24.99 -15.46 -12.75
C MET A 487 23.94 -16.57 -12.66
N ARG A 488 23.68 -17.02 -11.43
CA ARG A 488 22.54 -17.87 -11.07
C ARG A 488 21.73 -17.20 -9.98
N VAL A 489 20.41 -17.17 -10.13
CA VAL A 489 19.47 -16.59 -9.15
C VAL A 489 18.36 -17.59 -8.89
N VAL A 490 18.22 -18.01 -7.63
CA VAL A 490 17.21 -18.97 -7.18
C VAL A 490 16.40 -18.37 -6.03
N VAL A 491 15.08 -18.45 -6.13
CA VAL A 491 14.17 -18.14 -5.04
C VAL A 491 13.64 -19.44 -4.45
N HIS A 492 13.63 -19.55 -3.13
CA HIS A 492 12.98 -20.62 -2.41
C HIS A 492 11.62 -20.12 -1.89
N ASP A 493 10.57 -20.43 -2.66
CA ASP A 493 9.19 -20.10 -2.30
C ASP A 493 8.76 -21.02 -1.14
N MET A 494 8.22 -20.45 -0.06
CA MET A 494 7.91 -21.19 1.16
C MET A 494 6.71 -20.63 1.92
N PRO A 495 5.99 -21.46 2.70
CA PRO A 495 4.88 -21.00 3.54
C PRO A 495 5.37 -20.08 4.68
N PRO A 496 4.49 -19.22 5.22
CA PRO A 496 4.81 -18.37 6.37
C PRO A 496 5.21 -19.19 7.59
N ILE A 497 6.24 -18.73 8.31
CA ILE A 497 6.57 -19.24 9.66
C ILE A 497 5.84 -18.42 10.73
N VAL A 498 5.77 -17.11 10.50
CA VAL A 498 4.97 -16.12 11.25
C VAL A 498 3.97 -15.54 10.26
N ARG A 499 2.75 -15.21 10.72
CA ARG A 499 1.73 -14.47 9.96
C ARG A 499 2.40 -13.27 9.29
N ALA A 500 2.49 -13.31 7.98
CA ALA A 500 3.26 -12.34 7.20
C ALA A 500 2.51 -11.93 5.95
N ALA A 501 2.69 -10.67 5.56
CA ALA A 501 2.14 -10.08 4.34
C ALA A 501 3.07 -8.99 3.82
N TRP A 502 2.59 -8.25 2.82
CA TRP A 502 3.34 -7.18 2.18
C TRP A 502 3.56 -6.02 3.16
N LEU A 503 4.83 -5.78 3.52
CA LEU A 503 5.33 -4.50 4.03
C LEU A 503 5.90 -3.71 2.85
N ARG A 504 5.97 -2.37 2.93
CA ARG A 504 6.43 -1.48 1.86
C ARG A 504 7.77 -1.97 1.29
N GLY A 505 7.76 -2.39 0.02
CA GLY A 505 8.93 -2.96 -0.67
C GLY A 505 8.90 -4.49 -0.83
N VAL A 506 8.13 -5.22 -0.02
CA VAL A 506 8.05 -6.70 -0.05
C VAL A 506 9.47 -7.29 0.08
N SER A 507 9.89 -8.19 -0.80
CA SER A 507 11.25 -8.75 -0.83
C SER A 507 12.28 -7.82 -1.49
N ALA A 508 11.85 -6.68 -2.05
CA ALA A 508 12.77 -5.79 -2.77
C ALA A 508 13.81 -5.13 -1.87
N MET A 509 13.42 -4.70 -0.66
CA MET A 509 14.36 -4.09 0.28
C MET A 509 15.41 -5.10 0.77
N PRO A 510 15.04 -6.31 1.25
CA PRO A 510 16.02 -7.33 1.59
C PRO A 510 16.95 -7.70 0.43
N ASN A 511 16.40 -7.97 -0.77
CA ASN A 511 17.22 -8.34 -1.92
C ASN A 511 18.19 -7.20 -2.30
N SER A 512 17.71 -5.96 -2.35
CA SER A 512 18.57 -4.79 -2.61
C SER A 512 19.64 -4.61 -1.53
N PHE A 513 19.30 -4.83 -0.26
CA PHE A 513 20.28 -4.79 0.83
C PHE A 513 21.39 -5.82 0.64
N ALA A 514 21.06 -7.06 0.27
CA ALA A 514 22.05 -8.10 -0.01
C ALA A 514 22.92 -7.75 -1.23
N HIS A 515 22.32 -7.29 -2.32
CA HIS A 515 23.05 -6.87 -3.53
C HIS A 515 24.00 -5.71 -3.26
N GLU A 516 23.52 -4.67 -2.57
CA GLU A 516 24.30 -3.47 -2.27
C GLU A 516 25.39 -3.71 -1.24
N SER A 517 25.13 -4.55 -0.23
CA SER A 517 26.16 -4.93 0.74
C SER A 517 27.26 -5.75 0.05
N TYR A 518 26.86 -6.72 -0.79
CA TYR A 518 27.82 -7.61 -1.44
C TYR A 518 28.73 -6.86 -2.42
N ILE A 519 28.20 -5.94 -3.24
CA ILE A 519 29.05 -5.19 -4.17
C ILE A 519 29.97 -4.19 -3.44
N ASP A 520 29.57 -3.66 -2.29
CA ASP A 520 30.42 -2.80 -1.46
C ASP A 520 31.58 -3.58 -0.82
N GLU A 521 31.29 -4.80 -0.36
CA GLU A 521 32.30 -5.72 0.16
C GLU A 521 33.29 -6.17 -0.92
N LEU A 522 32.80 -6.47 -2.13
CA LEU A 522 33.66 -6.75 -3.29
C LEU A 522 34.56 -5.55 -3.61
N ALA A 523 34.02 -4.34 -3.63
CA ALA A 523 34.80 -3.12 -3.87
C ALA A 523 35.89 -2.92 -2.80
N THR A 524 35.55 -3.17 -1.54
CA THR A 524 36.49 -3.08 -0.41
C THR A 524 37.63 -4.08 -0.54
N GLU A 525 37.33 -5.34 -0.87
CA GLU A 525 38.35 -6.39 -1.07
C GLU A 525 39.22 -6.11 -2.30
N ALA A 526 38.61 -5.62 -3.39
CA ALA A 526 39.31 -5.21 -4.61
C ALA A 526 40.13 -3.92 -4.44
N LYS A 527 39.98 -3.20 -3.32
CA LYS A 527 40.57 -1.89 -3.05
C LYS A 527 40.22 -0.84 -4.11
N VAL A 528 38.95 -0.82 -4.52
CA VAL A 528 38.39 0.12 -5.48
C VAL A 528 37.33 0.96 -4.80
N ASP A 529 37.19 2.22 -5.21
CA ASP A 529 36.12 3.07 -4.69
C ASP A 529 34.74 2.43 -4.96
N PRO A 530 33.83 2.37 -3.97
CA PRO A 530 32.56 1.67 -4.13
C PRO A 530 31.59 2.27 -5.15
N VAL A 531 31.73 3.56 -5.49
CA VAL A 531 30.95 4.18 -6.58
C VAL A 531 31.54 3.77 -7.93
N GLU A 532 32.86 3.86 -8.07
CA GLU A 532 33.56 3.41 -9.28
C GLU A 532 33.31 1.92 -9.55
N TYR A 533 33.38 1.08 -8.53
CA TYR A 533 33.19 -0.36 -8.65
C TYR A 533 31.80 -0.72 -9.16
N ARG A 534 30.74 -0.10 -8.63
CA ARG A 534 29.36 -0.24 -9.14
C ARG A 534 29.26 0.14 -10.62
N LEU A 535 29.89 1.23 -11.03
CA LEU A 535 29.88 1.71 -12.42
C LEU A 535 30.56 0.75 -13.41
N ARG A 536 31.43 -0.17 -12.96
CA ARG A 536 32.00 -1.22 -13.84
C ARG A 536 30.94 -2.21 -14.34
N TYR A 537 29.97 -2.50 -13.47
CA TYR A 537 28.95 -3.54 -13.69
C TYR A 537 27.56 -2.97 -14.03
N LEU A 538 27.35 -1.67 -13.89
CA LEU A 538 26.09 -1.02 -14.22
C LEU A 538 26.08 -0.62 -15.71
N LYS A 539 25.39 -1.40 -16.56
CA LYS A 539 25.37 -1.20 -18.03
C LYS A 539 24.30 -0.25 -18.53
N ASP A 540 23.27 0.02 -17.74
CA ASP A 540 22.25 1.01 -18.08
C ASP A 540 22.82 2.42 -17.89
N GLU A 541 22.93 3.20 -18.97
CA GLU A 541 23.52 4.55 -18.91
C GLU A 541 22.70 5.52 -18.06
N ARG A 542 21.37 5.39 -18.02
CA ARG A 542 20.54 6.25 -17.17
C ARG A 542 20.79 5.94 -15.69
N ALA A 543 20.97 4.68 -15.34
CA ALA A 543 21.38 4.25 -14.02
C ALA A 543 22.78 4.75 -13.65
N ALA A 544 23.75 4.60 -14.57
CA ALA A 544 25.11 5.11 -14.38
C ALA A 544 25.13 6.63 -14.20
N ASP A 545 24.35 7.37 -14.98
CA ASP A 545 24.21 8.82 -14.84
C ASP A 545 23.57 9.23 -13.52
N LEU A 546 22.58 8.48 -13.04
CA LEU A 546 21.99 8.70 -11.71
C LEU A 546 23.04 8.52 -10.61
N VAL A 547 23.82 7.43 -10.66
CA VAL A 547 24.91 7.15 -9.71
C VAL A 547 25.95 8.29 -9.72
N ARG A 548 26.43 8.70 -10.90
CA ARG A 548 27.38 9.81 -11.07
C ARG A 548 26.81 11.12 -10.53
N SER A 549 25.56 11.43 -10.86
CA SER A 549 24.87 12.67 -10.46
C SER A 549 24.70 12.77 -8.94
N VAL A 550 24.29 11.68 -8.29
CA VAL A 550 24.14 11.64 -6.83
C VAL A 550 25.49 11.75 -6.13
N ALA A 551 26.50 11.01 -6.59
CA ALA A 551 27.86 11.10 -6.05
C ALA A 551 28.42 12.54 -6.18
N ALA A 552 28.25 13.19 -7.33
CA ALA A 552 28.67 14.57 -7.54
C ALA A 552 27.94 15.56 -6.62
N ARG A 553 26.60 15.45 -6.50
CA ARG A 553 25.79 16.29 -5.60
C ARG A 553 26.16 16.11 -4.13
N ALA A 554 26.47 14.88 -3.73
CA ALA A 554 26.93 14.56 -2.38
C ALA A 554 28.39 14.97 -2.11
N LYS A 555 29.09 15.49 -3.12
CA LYS A 555 30.53 15.77 -3.09
C LYS A 555 31.32 14.54 -2.64
N TRP A 556 31.00 13.40 -3.24
CA TRP A 556 31.67 12.15 -2.95
C TRP A 556 33.18 12.28 -3.17
N THR A 557 33.96 11.83 -2.18
CA THR A 557 35.41 11.73 -2.29
C THR A 557 35.75 10.27 -2.50
N PRO A 558 36.50 9.90 -3.55
CA PRO A 558 36.89 8.51 -3.78
C PRO A 558 37.59 7.89 -2.58
N ARG A 559 37.20 6.66 -2.24
CA ARG A 559 37.74 5.89 -1.11
C ARG A 559 38.08 4.46 -1.54
N PRO A 560 39.19 4.27 -2.29
CA PRO A 560 39.60 2.94 -2.74
C PRO A 560 40.10 2.04 -1.59
N GLU A 561 40.57 2.64 -0.49
CA GLU A 561 41.02 1.89 0.67
C GLU A 561 40.17 2.26 1.89
N TRP A 562 39.76 1.25 2.66
CA TRP A 562 39.16 1.47 3.95
C TRP A 562 40.17 2.14 4.89
N ARG A 563 39.71 3.18 5.59
CA ARG A 563 40.50 3.88 6.61
C ARG A 563 39.72 3.89 7.93
N PRO A 564 40.38 3.68 9.07
CA PRO A 564 39.73 3.81 10.37
C PRO A 564 39.06 5.18 10.50
N PRO A 565 37.81 5.26 10.97
CA PRO A 565 37.15 6.54 11.16
C PRO A 565 37.85 7.32 12.27
N GLN A 566 38.04 8.62 12.06
CA GLN A 566 38.54 9.50 13.12
C GLN A 566 37.46 9.63 14.21
N ALA A 567 37.86 9.35 15.45
CA ALA A 567 36.99 9.49 16.61
C ALA A 567 36.99 10.92 17.15
N ASP A 568 35.83 11.37 17.58
CA ASP A 568 35.55 12.64 18.24
C ASP A 568 34.85 12.30 19.57
N GLY A 569 35.67 12.06 20.60
CA GLY A 569 35.24 11.34 21.80
C GLY A 569 34.73 9.93 21.47
N ASP A 570 33.50 9.63 21.89
CA ASP A 570 32.84 8.35 21.61
C ASP A 570 32.21 8.29 20.21
N ILE A 571 32.16 9.40 19.48
CA ILE A 571 31.52 9.47 18.17
C ILE A 571 32.53 9.15 17.07
N VAL A 572 32.17 8.25 16.16
CA VAL A 572 32.84 8.04 14.88
C VAL A 572 31.90 8.38 13.74
N ARG A 573 32.45 8.81 12.59
CA ARG A 573 31.66 9.19 11.43
C ARG A 573 31.98 8.30 10.23
N GLY A 574 30.94 7.96 9.49
CA GLY A 574 31.01 7.14 8.28
C GLY A 574 30.17 7.75 7.16
N ARG A 575 30.46 7.35 5.94
CA ARG A 575 29.70 7.71 4.74
C ARG A 575 29.51 6.46 3.89
N GLY A 576 28.30 6.20 3.41
CA GLY A 576 27.96 5.07 2.55
C GLY A 576 27.32 5.52 1.24
N PHE A 577 27.41 4.69 0.20
CA PHE A 577 26.71 4.84 -1.06
C PHE A 577 25.84 3.61 -1.31
N ALA A 578 24.64 3.79 -1.86
CA ALA A 578 23.82 2.69 -2.33
C ALA A 578 23.06 3.07 -3.62
N TYR A 579 22.78 2.08 -4.45
CA TYR A 579 21.91 2.19 -5.61
C TYR A 579 20.90 1.04 -5.63
N ALA A 580 19.66 1.30 -6.03
CA ALA A 580 18.67 0.23 -6.19
C ALA A 580 17.70 0.54 -7.34
N VAL A 581 17.21 -0.53 -7.98
CA VAL A 581 16.09 -0.49 -8.91
C VAL A 581 14.93 -1.24 -8.29
N TYR A 582 13.78 -0.59 -8.18
CA TYR A 582 12.54 -1.24 -7.82
C TYR A 582 11.86 -1.81 -9.08
N VAL A 583 11.56 -3.11 -9.03
CA VAL A 583 10.88 -3.85 -10.10
C VAL A 583 9.44 -4.15 -9.68
N HIS A 584 8.50 -3.78 -10.54
CA HIS A 584 7.06 -3.95 -10.34
C HIS A 584 6.50 -5.12 -11.15
N GLY A 585 5.36 -5.66 -10.71
CA GLY A 585 4.62 -6.72 -11.40
C GLY A 585 5.09 -8.14 -11.06
N THR A 586 4.44 -9.12 -11.69
CA THR A 586 4.86 -10.53 -11.64
C THR A 586 6.20 -10.69 -12.35
N PHE A 587 7.10 -11.53 -11.81
CA PHE A 587 8.39 -11.81 -12.43
C PHE A 587 8.26 -12.14 -13.95
N PRO A 588 9.11 -11.60 -14.84
CA PRO A 588 10.32 -10.80 -14.57
C PRO A 588 10.06 -9.34 -14.16
N GLY A 589 8.81 -8.89 -14.22
CA GLY A 589 8.41 -7.55 -13.84
C GLY A 589 8.90 -6.46 -14.79
N THR A 590 8.74 -5.21 -14.38
CA THR A 590 9.20 -4.01 -15.09
C THR A 590 9.90 -3.08 -14.12
N ALA A 591 11.09 -2.60 -14.48
CA ALA A 591 11.79 -1.58 -13.70
C ALA A 591 10.92 -0.31 -13.62
N ALA A 592 10.48 0.04 -12.41
CA ALA A 592 9.50 1.10 -12.19
C ALA A 592 10.13 2.38 -11.61
N ALA A 593 11.19 2.24 -10.82
CA ALA A 593 11.94 3.36 -10.25
C ALA A 593 13.37 2.94 -9.97
N ALA A 594 14.31 3.89 -10.10
CA ALA A 594 15.69 3.73 -9.68
C ALA A 594 16.04 4.85 -8.71
N SER A 595 16.88 4.59 -7.73
CA SER A 595 17.33 5.61 -6.79
C SER A 595 18.75 5.32 -6.33
N ALA A 596 19.51 6.38 -6.09
CA ALA A 596 20.82 6.33 -5.48
C ALA A 596 20.88 7.24 -4.26
N TRP A 597 21.66 6.83 -3.27
CA TRP A 597 21.79 7.50 -1.98
C TRP A 597 23.24 7.63 -1.57
N VAL A 598 23.59 8.78 -1.01
CA VAL A 598 24.77 8.94 -0.15
C VAL A 598 24.29 9.32 1.24
N ALA A 599 24.66 8.53 2.24
CA ALA A 599 24.30 8.78 3.63
C ALA A 599 25.54 9.03 4.49
N ASP A 600 25.51 10.11 5.26
CA ASP A 600 26.48 10.44 6.31
C ASP A 600 25.94 10.03 7.66
N VAL A 601 26.69 9.20 8.39
CA VAL A 601 26.29 8.65 9.68
C VAL A 601 27.29 9.02 10.77
N ALA A 602 26.76 9.29 11.96
CA ALA A 602 27.51 9.40 13.20
C ALA A 602 27.10 8.23 14.10
N VAL A 603 28.09 7.52 14.65
CA VAL A 603 27.89 6.36 15.52
C VAL A 603 28.53 6.65 16.87
N ASN A 604 27.76 6.57 17.94
CA ASN A 604 28.28 6.58 19.29
C ASN A 604 28.74 5.16 19.65
N LYS A 605 30.05 4.96 19.82
CA LYS A 605 30.62 3.65 20.14
C LYS A 605 30.30 3.16 21.56
N ALA A 606 29.99 4.06 22.47
CA ALA A 606 29.67 3.71 23.85
C ALA A 606 28.21 3.24 24.01
N THR A 607 27.27 3.89 23.31
CA THR A 607 25.83 3.55 23.39
C THR A 607 25.34 2.66 22.25
N GLY A 608 26.04 2.64 21.12
CA GLY A 608 25.58 2.02 19.87
C GLY A 608 24.62 2.89 19.07
N ASP A 609 24.31 4.12 19.52
CA ASP A 609 23.38 5.00 18.82
C ASP A 609 23.92 5.40 17.44
N VAL A 610 23.05 5.33 16.43
CA VAL A 610 23.36 5.74 15.06
C VAL A 610 22.47 6.91 14.67
N ALA A 611 23.07 8.00 14.23
CA ALA A 611 22.39 9.17 13.69
C ALA A 611 22.75 9.35 12.21
N VAL A 612 21.73 9.38 11.34
CA VAL A 612 21.90 9.81 9.95
C VAL A 612 21.92 11.33 9.93
N THR A 613 23.09 11.91 9.67
CA THR A 613 23.33 13.37 9.76
C THR A 613 23.03 14.09 8.46
N HIS A 614 23.18 13.42 7.32
CA HIS A 614 22.87 13.98 6.02
C HIS A 614 22.58 12.85 5.03
N VAL A 615 21.62 13.07 4.12
CA VAL A 615 21.35 12.15 3.01
C VAL A 615 21.21 12.97 1.73
N THR A 616 21.97 12.62 0.71
CA THR A 616 21.73 13.06 -0.66
C THR A 616 21.00 11.95 -1.40
N VAL A 617 19.85 12.27 -2.00
CA VAL A 617 19.00 11.32 -2.74
C VAL A 617 18.87 11.78 -4.19
N GLY A 618 18.97 10.85 -5.13
CA GLY A 618 18.53 11.04 -6.51
C GLY A 618 17.60 9.91 -6.91
N GLN A 619 16.54 10.25 -7.63
CA GLN A 619 15.45 9.37 -8.06
C GLN A 619 15.01 9.72 -9.49
#